data_AF-A0AAN0LVT2-F1
#
_entry.id   AF-A0AAN0LVT2-F1
#
_cell.length_a   1.000
_cell.length_b   1.000
_cell.length_c   1.000
_cell.angle_alpha   90.00
_cell.angle_beta   90.00
_cell.angle_gamma   90.00
#
_symmetry.space_group_name_H-M   'P 1'
#
loop_
_entity.id
_entity.type
_entity.pdbx_description
1 polymer ?
#
loop_
_entity_poly.entity_id
_entity_poly.type
_entity_poly.pdbx_seq_one_letter_code
_entity_poly.pdbx_strand_id
1 'polypeptide(L)'
;MGTIWLSLIVVFFGTIGGALLALSKMSKFKPLQWFATAYIELVRGTPILLQLYLFVFGGAQFFPNGISDQMWVIFALIFNSSAYVAEIFRLWNPSR
;
A
#
# COMPACT_ATOMS: atom_id res chain seq x y z
N MET A 1 -19.85 -14.03 -6.50
CA MET A 1 -19.62 -13.28 -5.25
C MET A 1 -18.15 -13.37 -4.84
N GLY A 2 -17.26 -12.60 -5.48
CA GLY A 2 -15.81 -12.70 -5.19
C GLY A 2 -15.12 -11.34 -5.11
N THR A 3 -15.39 -10.46 -6.07
CA THR A 3 -14.73 -9.14 -6.19
C THR A 3 -15.25 -8.11 -5.18
N ILE A 4 -16.55 -8.10 -4.86
CA ILE A 4 -17.14 -7.10 -3.95
C ILE A 4 -16.53 -7.22 -2.55
N TRP A 5 -16.47 -8.43 -2.01
CA TRP A 5 -15.85 -8.69 -0.70
C TRP A 5 -14.35 -8.36 -0.70
N LEU A 6 -13.65 -8.72 -1.78
CA LEU A 6 -12.23 -8.42 -1.94
C LEU A 6 -11.98 -6.90 -1.93
N SER A 7 -12.75 -6.16 -2.74
CA SER A 7 -12.64 -4.71 -2.85
C SER A 7 -12.95 -4.01 -1.52
N LEU A 8 -13.94 -4.50 -0.76
CA LEU A 8 -14.25 -3.94 0.57
C LEU A 8 -13.06 -4.08 1.53
N ILE A 9 -12.45 -5.26 1.58
CA ILE A 9 -11.27 -5.52 2.43
C ILE A 9 -10.11 -4.64 1.98
N VAL A 10 -9.80 -4.64 0.67
CA VAL A 10 -8.68 -3.87 0.11
C VAL A 10 -8.85 -2.37 0.38
N VAL A 11 -10.04 -1.83 0.15
CA VAL A 11 -10.30 -0.39 0.37
C VAL A 11 -10.25 -0.07 1.86
N PHE A 12 -10.82 -0.91 2.73
CA PHE A 12 -10.80 -0.69 4.17
C PHE A 12 -9.36 -0.63 4.72
N PHE A 13 -8.56 -1.67 4.46
CA PHE A 13 -7.17 -1.72 4.92
C PHE A 13 -6.26 -0.73 4.18
N GLY A 14 -6.47 -0.53 2.88
CA GLY A 14 -5.76 0.46 2.08
C GLY A 14 -5.99 1.88 2.60
N THR A 15 -7.21 2.20 3.01
CA THR A 15 -7.54 3.51 3.58
C THR A 15 -6.87 3.72 4.93
N ILE A 16 -6.90 2.71 5.81
CA ILE A 16 -6.23 2.76 7.11
C ILE A 16 -4.72 2.94 6.92
N GLY A 17 -4.09 2.13 6.06
CA GLY A 17 -2.66 2.24 5.75
C GLY A 17 -2.30 3.60 5.15
N GLY A 18 -3.11 4.10 4.21
CA GLY A 18 -2.91 5.41 3.59
C GLY A 18 -3.05 6.56 4.58
N ALA A 19 -3.99 6.49 5.50
CA ALA A 19 -4.15 7.46 6.59
C ALA A 19 -2.94 7.45 7.53
N LEU A 20 -2.43 6.28 7.91
CA LEU A 20 -1.23 6.16 8.74
C LEU A 20 0.02 6.72 8.05
N LEU A 21 0.17 6.49 6.74
CA LEU A 21 1.26 7.07 5.94
C LEU A 21 1.15 8.59 5.84
N ALA A 22 -0.06 9.11 5.64
CA ALA A 22 -0.32 10.55 5.64
C ALA A 22 0.03 11.19 6.99
N LEU A 23 -0.37 10.58 8.10
CA LEU A 23 -0.01 11.01 9.46
C LEU A 23 1.49 10.95 9.70
N SER A 24 2.15 9.87 9.26
CA SER A 24 3.60 9.70 9.34
C SER A 24 4.35 10.80 8.62
N LYS A 25 3.80 11.26 7.49
CA LYS A 25 4.33 12.38 6.71
C LYS A 25 4.10 13.75 7.35
N MET A 26 3.04 13.89 8.15
CA MET A 26 2.76 15.10 8.95
C MET A 26 3.56 15.17 10.25
N SER A 27 4.25 14.07 10.62
CA SER A 27 5.08 14.03 11.82
C SER A 27 6.27 14.99 11.70
N LYS A 28 6.70 15.55 12.84
CA LYS A 28 7.91 16.38 12.92
C LYS A 28 9.20 15.57 12.78
N PHE A 29 9.11 14.24 12.84
CA PHE A 29 10.27 13.34 12.79
C PHE A 29 10.73 13.13 11.34
N LYS A 30 11.77 13.87 10.92
CA LYS A 30 12.27 13.88 9.54
C LYS A 30 12.55 12.50 8.92
N PRO A 31 13.14 11.52 9.64
CA PRO A 31 13.33 10.19 9.08
C PRO A 31 12.02 9.50 8.68
N LEU A 32 11.00 9.59 9.54
CA LEU A 32 9.70 8.96 9.29
C LEU A 32 8.98 9.59 8.09
N GLN A 33 9.07 10.92 7.98
CA GLN A 33 8.55 11.65 6.83
C GLN A 33 9.24 11.24 5.53
N TRP A 34 10.57 11.06 5.56
CA TRP A 34 11.34 10.62 4.40
C TRP A 34 10.96 9.19 4.01
N PHE A 35 10.86 8.26 4.95
CA PHE A 35 10.42 6.88 4.69
C PHE A 35 9.01 6.82 4.08
N ALA A 36 8.05 7.58 4.63
CA ALA A 36 6.70 7.64 4.08
C ALA A 36 6.68 8.23 2.67
N THR A 37 7.50 9.26 2.41
CA THR A 37 7.61 9.87 1.08
C THR A 37 8.23 8.91 0.07
N ALA A 38 9.36 8.28 0.41
CA ALA A 38 10.01 7.30 -0.43
C ALA A 38 9.11 6.10 -0.74
N TYR A 39 8.36 5.60 0.26
CA TYR A 39 7.34 4.59 0.06
C TYR A 39 6.31 5.03 -1.00
N ILE A 40 5.67 6.20 -0.81
CA ILE A 40 4.60 6.65 -1.71
C ILE A 40 5.12 6.84 -3.14
N GLU A 41 6.31 7.42 -3.29
CA GLU A 41 6.93 7.66 -4.60
C GLU A 41 7.31 6.35 -5.31
N LEU A 42 7.91 5.39 -4.60
CA LEU A 42 8.26 4.08 -5.16
C LEU A 42 7.03 3.28 -5.56
N VAL A 43 6.00 3.25 -4.71
CA VAL A 43 4.78 2.47 -4.98
C VAL A 43 3.99 3.07 -6.13
N ARG A 44 3.93 4.40 -6.25
CA ARG A 44 3.25 5.07 -7.38
C ARG A 44 4.07 5.09 -8.66
N GLY A 45 5.40 5.00 -8.55
CA GLY A 45 6.33 4.91 -9.68
C GLY A 45 6.49 3.50 -10.24
N THR A 46 6.03 2.46 -9.54
CA THR A 46 6.13 1.07 -9.99
C THR A 46 4.81 0.56 -10.59
N PRO A 47 4.86 -0.20 -11.70
CA PRO A 47 3.66 -0.81 -12.27
C PRO A 47 2.98 -1.76 -11.27
N ILE A 48 1.65 -1.73 -11.19
CA ILE A 48 0.88 -2.66 -10.33
C ILE A 48 1.17 -4.12 -10.67
N LEU A 49 1.44 -4.43 -11.94
CA LEU A 49 1.83 -5.77 -12.38
C LEU A 49 3.14 -6.22 -11.72
N LEU A 50 4.12 -5.31 -11.58
CA LEU A 50 5.37 -5.60 -10.90
C LEU A 50 5.13 -5.86 -9.41
N GLN A 51 4.26 -5.08 -8.77
CA GLN A 51 3.92 -5.29 -7.36
C GLN A 51 3.26 -6.66 -7.16
N LEU A 52 2.28 -7.02 -8.00
CA LEU A 52 1.66 -8.34 -7.95
C LEU A 52 2.71 -9.45 -8.13
N TYR A 53 3.64 -9.29 -9.07
CA TYR A 53 4.71 -10.26 -9.28
C TYR A 53 5.60 -10.42 -8.03
N LEU A 54 6.04 -9.31 -7.44
CA LEU A 54 6.89 -9.33 -6.24
C LEU A 54 6.18 -9.96 -5.03
N PHE A 55 4.91 -9.63 -4.80
CA PHE A 55 4.16 -10.17 -3.67
C PHE A 55 3.79 -11.64 -3.86
N VAL A 56 3.36 -12.05 -5.05
CA VAL A 56 2.96 -13.44 -5.31
C VAL A 56 4.18 -14.34 -5.39
N PHE A 57 5.15 -14.05 -6.26
CA PHE A 57 6.32 -14.92 -6.43
C PHE A 57 7.35 -14.75 -5.31
N GLY A 58 7.61 -13.51 -4.88
CA GLY A 58 8.51 -13.26 -3.76
C GLY A 58 7.91 -13.74 -2.43
N GLY A 59 6.64 -13.42 -2.16
CA GLY A 59 5.96 -13.87 -0.95
C GLY A 59 5.88 -15.40 -0.84
N ALA A 60 5.57 -16.10 -1.95
CA ALA A 60 5.57 -17.56 -1.99
C ALA A 60 6.96 -18.17 -1.72
N GLN A 61 8.05 -17.52 -2.15
CA GLN A 61 9.41 -17.98 -1.84
C GLN A 61 9.77 -17.81 -0.36
N PHE A 62 9.35 -16.72 0.27
CA PHE A 62 9.62 -16.49 1.70
C PHE A 62 8.71 -17.31 2.62
N PHE A 63 7.48 -17.60 2.19
CA PHE A 63 6.50 -18.38 2.96
C PHE A 63 5.89 -19.53 2.13
N PRO A 64 6.66 -20.60 1.87
CA PRO A 64 6.25 -21.68 0.96
C PRO A 64 4.97 -22.43 1.37
N ASN A 65 4.63 -22.43 2.67
CA ASN A 65 3.52 -23.23 3.23
C ASN A 65 2.44 -22.40 3.95
N GLY A 66 2.51 -21.06 3.89
CA GLY A 66 1.77 -20.21 4.83
C GLY A 66 0.52 -19.50 4.28
N ILE A 67 0.52 -19.13 3.00
CA ILE A 67 -0.39 -18.11 2.49
C ILE A 67 -0.85 -18.46 1.06
N SER A 68 -2.15 -18.33 0.77
CA SER A 68 -2.69 -18.56 -0.58
C SER A 68 -2.34 -17.41 -1.54
N ASP A 69 -2.23 -17.71 -2.83
CA ASP A 69 -1.96 -16.72 -3.89
C ASP A 69 -2.95 -15.54 -3.84
N GLN A 70 -4.22 -15.82 -3.54
CA GLN A 70 -5.24 -14.79 -3.39
C GLN A 70 -4.92 -13.78 -2.29
N MET A 71 -4.32 -14.23 -1.18
CA MET A 71 -3.95 -13.35 -0.08
C MET A 71 -2.72 -12.50 -0.42
N TRP A 72 -1.76 -13.02 -1.18
CA TRP A 72 -0.66 -12.23 -1.74
C TRP A 72 -1.15 -11.15 -2.70
N VAL A 73 -2.14 -11.46 -3.53
CA VAL A 73 -2.80 -10.48 -4.40
C VAL A 73 -3.49 -9.40 -3.56
N ILE A 74 -4.22 -9.77 -2.51
CA ILE A 74 -4.86 -8.80 -1.59
C ILE A 74 -3.82 -7.87 -0.97
N PHE A 75 -2.69 -8.39 -0.50
CA PHE A 75 -1.61 -7.58 0.07
C PHE A 75 -1.02 -6.60 -0.94
N ALA A 76 -0.73 -7.06 -2.16
CA ALA A 76 -0.25 -6.19 -3.23
C ALA A 76 -1.24 -5.06 -3.53
N LEU A 77 -2.55 -5.36 -3.57
CA LEU A 77 -3.60 -4.38 -3.82
C LEU A 77 -3.75 -3.38 -2.67
N ILE A 78 -3.67 -3.82 -1.40
CA ILE A 78 -3.69 -2.94 -0.22
C ILE A 78 -2.45 -2.03 -0.22
N PHE A 79 -1.29 -2.59 -0.52
CA PHE A 79 -0.02 -1.87 -0.59
C PHE A 79 -0.10 -0.76 -1.64
N ASN A 80 -0.60 -1.08 -2.84
CA ASN A 80 -0.85 -0.10 -3.88
C ASN A 80 -1.87 0.96 -3.45
N SER A 81 -3.04 0.53 -2.98
CA SER A 81 -4.15 1.41 -2.58
C SER A 81 -3.74 2.40 -1.50
N SER A 82 -2.99 1.96 -0.48
CA SER A 82 -2.54 2.83 0.61
C SER A 82 -1.65 3.98 0.15
N ALA A 83 -0.77 3.76 -0.84
CA ALA A 83 0.05 4.82 -1.41
C ALA A 83 -0.79 5.88 -2.16
N TYR A 84 -1.81 5.45 -2.90
CA TYR A 84 -2.73 6.38 -3.58
C TYR A 84 -3.60 7.15 -2.59
N VAL A 85 -4.12 6.48 -1.56
CA VAL A 85 -4.89 7.15 -0.51
C VAL A 85 -4.04 8.18 0.24
N ALA A 86 -2.80 7.83 0.60
CA ALA A 86 -1.87 8.76 1.23
C ALA A 86 -1.58 9.99 0.35
N GLU A 87 -1.49 9.80 -0.96
CA GLU A 87 -1.34 10.92 -1.90
C GLU A 87 -2.59 11.81 -1.95
N ILE A 88 -3.80 11.23 -1.93
CA ILE A 88 -5.05 12.02 -1.88
C ILE A 88 -5.05 12.92 -0.64
N PHE A 89 -4.66 12.39 0.53
CA PHE A 89 -4.51 13.18 1.74
C PHE A 89 -3.44 14.29 1.63
N ARG A 90 -2.34 14.04 0.91
CA ARG A 90 -1.34 15.07 0.60
C ARG A 90 -1.93 16.21 -0.23
N LEU A 91 -2.69 15.86 -1.28
CA LEU A 91 -3.30 16.84 -2.17
C LEU A 91 -4.34 17.70 -1.44
N TRP A 92 -4.99 17.15 -0.43
CA TRP A 92 -5.93 17.88 0.42
C TRP A 92 -5.24 18.91 1.33
N ASN A 93 -4.02 18.65 1.80
CA ASN A 93 -3.23 19.60 2.61
C ASN A 93 -1.93 20.02 1.89
N PRO A 94 -2.03 20.81 0.79
CA PRO A 94 -0.88 21.20 -0.02
C PRO A 94 -0.05 22.35 0.59
N SER A 95 -0.48 22.93 1.72
CA SER A 95 0.11 24.13 2.34
C SER A 95 1.36 23.86 3.20
N ARG A 96 1.94 22.65 3.11
CA ARG A 96 3.25 22.29 3.69
C ARG A 96 4.09 21.43 2.77
#